data_AF-A0A2E8FZX0-F1
#
_entry.id   AF-A0A2E8FZX0-F1
#
_cell.length_a   1.000
_cell.length_b   1.000
_cell.length_c   1.000
_cell.angle_alpha   90.00
_cell.angle_beta   90.00
_cell.angle_gamma   90.00
#
_symmetry.space_group_name_H-M   'P 1'
#
loop_
_entity.id
_entity.type
_entity.pdbx_description
1 polymer ?
#
loop_
_entity_poly.entity_id
_entity_poly.type
_entity_poly.pdbx_seq_one_letter_code
_entity_poly.pdbx_strand_id
1 'polypeptide(L)'
;MRIDIYRHRLFGGWRFMTRAKALDYNRYGIGLTSPIKFSNGRVLQLDLYSPGMILRRVSAEVVSCQRAGQAYRIGLRTYSNLRELVGDTDQHQIRYLAGMEPLLGTAGSR
;
A
#
# COMPACT_ATOMS: atom_id res chain seq x y z
N MET A 1 -2.84 -10.83 -1.58
CA MET A 1 -3.19 -9.58 -2.30
C MET A 1 -2.06 -9.20 -3.24
N ARG A 2 -2.36 -8.88 -4.49
CA ARG A 2 -1.38 -8.36 -5.47
C ARG A 2 -1.36 -6.83 -5.38
N ILE A 3 -0.18 -6.25 -5.51
CA ILE A 3 0.01 -4.80 -5.48
C ILE A 3 0.81 -4.38 -6.70
N ASP A 4 0.29 -3.47 -7.50
CA ASP A 4 1.06 -2.80 -8.54
C ASP A 4 1.57 -1.47 -7.98
N ILE A 5 2.87 -1.22 -8.10
CA ILE A 5 3.56 -0.07 -7.49
C ILE A 5 3.95 0.91 -8.58
N TYR A 6 3.65 2.19 -8.34
CA TYR A 6 3.94 3.30 -9.22
C TYR A 6 4.77 4.37 -8.50
N ARG A 7 5.65 5.02 -9.26
CA ARG A 7 6.48 6.15 -8.79
C ARG A 7 6.15 7.40 -9.60
N HIS A 8 6.03 8.54 -8.92
CA HIS A 8 5.89 9.83 -9.58
C HIS A 8 7.18 10.20 -10.33
N ARG A 9 7.06 10.62 -11.60
CA ARG A 9 8.18 11.12 -12.40
C ARG A 9 8.52 12.57 -11.99
N LEU A 10 9.71 13.05 -12.33
CA LEU A 10 10.05 14.47 -12.17
C LEU A 10 9.19 15.35 -13.09
N PHE A 11 8.87 14.83 -14.28
CA PHE A 11 7.93 15.43 -15.22
C PHE A 11 7.00 14.32 -15.77
N GLY A 12 5.69 14.56 -15.75
CA GLY A 12 4.68 13.65 -16.29
C GLY A 12 4.34 12.44 -15.40
N GLY A 13 3.33 12.62 -14.53
CA GLY A 13 2.51 11.55 -13.96
C GLY A 13 3.22 10.39 -13.25
N TRP A 14 2.49 9.27 -13.15
CA TRP A 14 2.91 8.06 -12.43
C TRP A 14 3.44 7.00 -13.38
N ARG A 15 4.59 6.40 -13.04
CA ARG A 15 5.23 5.31 -13.80
C ARG A 15 5.09 3.99 -13.05
N PHE A 16 4.61 2.95 -13.73
CA PHE A 16 4.66 1.59 -13.20
C PHE A 16 6.11 1.16 -12.94
N MET A 17 6.36 0.65 -11.74
CA MET A 17 7.68 0.23 -11.29
C MET A 17 7.77 -1.29 -11.24
N THR A 18 6.83 -1.93 -10.55
CA THR A 18 6.88 -3.36 -10.29
C THR A 18 5.56 -3.89 -9.75
N ARG A 19 5.44 -5.21 -9.74
CA ARG A 19 4.40 -5.95 -9.03
C ARG A 19 4.97 -6.54 -7.75
N ALA A 20 4.25 -6.35 -6.67
CA ALA A 20 4.56 -6.84 -5.34
C ALA A 20 3.45 -7.74 -4.80
N LYS A 21 3.80 -8.51 -3.76
CA LYS A 21 2.84 -9.32 -3.01
C LYS A 21 2.73 -8.74 -1.60
N ALA A 22 1.50 -8.48 -1.15
CA ALA A 22 1.28 -8.08 0.24
C ALA A 22 1.64 -9.26 1.16
N LEU A 23 2.35 -8.95 2.24
CA LEU A 23 2.62 -9.86 3.35
C LEU A 23 1.57 -9.72 4.45
N ASP A 24 1.30 -8.47 4.82
CA ASP A 24 0.40 -8.10 5.91
C ASP A 24 -0.14 -6.68 5.65
N TYR A 25 -1.26 -6.33 6.26
CA TYR A 25 -1.78 -4.97 6.26
C TYR A 25 -2.62 -4.70 7.49
N ASN A 26 -2.64 -3.44 7.90
CA ASN A 26 -3.54 -2.94 8.94
C ASN A 26 -4.05 -1.55 8.53
N ARG A 27 -4.80 -0.89 9.41
CA ARG A 27 -5.30 0.46 9.10
C ARG A 27 -4.21 1.45 8.74
N TYR A 28 -3.01 1.36 9.31
CA TYR A 28 -1.95 2.35 9.13
C TYR A 28 -1.07 2.11 7.90
N GLY A 29 -1.04 0.88 7.40
CA GLY A 29 -0.02 0.51 6.43
C GLY A 29 -0.09 -0.90 5.89
N ILE A 30 0.85 -1.16 4.98
CA ILE A 30 0.95 -2.41 4.24
C ILE A 30 2.41 -2.88 4.28
N GLY A 31 2.62 -4.12 4.71
CA GLY A 31 3.87 -4.83 4.52
C GLY A 31 3.83 -5.59 3.20
N LEU A 32 4.86 -5.47 2.36
CA LEU A 32 4.94 -6.19 1.08
C LEU A 32 6.34 -6.72 0.77
N THR A 33 6.41 -7.65 -0.18
CA THR A 33 7.66 -8.03 -0.85
C THR A 33 7.73 -7.46 -2.26
N SER A 34 8.88 -6.89 -2.60
CA SER A 34 9.17 -6.34 -3.92
C SER A 34 10.51 -6.86 -4.46
N PRO A 35 10.63 -7.09 -5.78
CA PRO A 35 11.91 -7.44 -6.39
C PRO A 35 12.89 -6.24 -6.46
N ILE A 36 12.41 -5.00 -6.23
CA ILE A 36 13.26 -3.80 -6.30
C ILE A 36 13.27 -3.06 -4.96
N LYS A 37 14.37 -2.33 -4.73
CA LYS A 37 14.55 -1.50 -3.55
C LYS A 37 13.81 -0.17 -3.71
N PHE A 38 13.22 0.31 -2.61
CA PHE A 38 12.73 1.69 -2.50
C PHE A 38 13.46 2.42 -1.38
N SER A 39 13.52 3.75 -1.49
CA SER A 39 14.12 4.61 -0.47
C SER A 39 13.08 4.96 0.59
N ASN A 40 13.48 4.98 1.86
CA ASN A 40 12.63 5.46 2.94
C ASN A 40 12.25 6.94 2.70
N GLY A 41 11.04 7.33 3.13
CA GLY A 41 10.46 8.65 2.88
C GLY A 41 9.90 8.86 1.48
N ARG A 42 10.05 7.87 0.57
CA ARG A 42 9.51 7.97 -0.78
C ARG A 42 8.00 7.72 -0.77
N VAL A 43 7.23 8.62 -1.38
CA VAL A 43 5.82 8.40 -1.68
C VAL A 43 5.66 7.60 -2.97
N LEU A 44 4.84 6.56 -2.89
CA LEU A 44 4.47 5.65 -3.96
C LEU A 44 2.94 5.69 -4.16
N GLN A 45 2.50 5.37 -5.36
CA GLN A 45 1.10 5.10 -5.63
C GLN A 45 0.92 3.60 -5.81
N LEU A 46 -0.12 3.05 -5.19
CA LEU A 46 -0.41 1.62 -5.18
C LEU A 46 -1.78 1.36 -5.81
N ASP A 47 -1.83 0.31 -6.62
CA ASP A 47 -3.09 -0.34 -6.99
C ASP A 47 -3.14 -1.70 -6.31
N LEU A 48 -4.14 -1.89 -5.44
CA LEU A 48 -4.34 -3.06 -4.59
C LEU A 48 -5.43 -3.96 -5.20
N TYR A 49 -5.11 -5.24 -5.34
CA TYR A 49 -6.01 -6.24 -5.91
C TYR A 49 -6.25 -7.36 -4.89
N SER A 50 -7.48 -7.45 -4.39
CA SER A 50 -7.99 -8.55 -3.57
C SER A 50 -9.22 -9.19 -4.21
N PRO A 51 -9.59 -10.43 -3.83
CA PRO A 51 -10.85 -11.01 -4.27
C PRO A 51 -12.01 -10.07 -3.95
N GLY A 52 -12.79 -9.68 -4.97
CA GLY A 52 -13.95 -8.79 -4.82
C GLY A 52 -13.66 -7.29 -4.68
N MET A 53 -12.39 -6.83 -4.70
CA MET A 53 -12.08 -5.41 -4.55
C MET A 53 -10.81 -4.99 -5.30
N ILE A 54 -10.88 -3.84 -5.96
CA ILE A 54 -9.73 -3.16 -6.55
C ILE A 54 -9.70 -1.73 -5.99
N LEU A 55 -8.63 -1.39 -5.28
CA LEU A 55 -8.37 -0.02 -4.84
C LEU A 55 -7.24 0.55 -5.68
N ARG A 56 -7.46 1.68 -6.35
CA ARG A 56 -6.49 2.24 -7.31
C ARG A 56 -6.04 3.62 -6.90
N ARG A 57 -4.76 3.92 -7.01
CA ARG A 57 -4.20 5.23 -6.65
C ARG A 57 -4.09 5.49 -5.15
N VAL A 58 -3.87 4.44 -4.35
CA VAL A 58 -3.59 4.58 -2.92
C VAL A 58 -2.20 5.18 -2.74
N SER A 59 -2.11 6.36 -2.12
CA SER A 59 -0.82 6.97 -1.77
C SER A 59 -0.24 6.26 -0.54
N ALA A 60 1.06 5.95 -0.56
CA ALA A 60 1.74 5.40 0.60
C ALA A 60 3.21 5.79 0.65
N GLU A 61 3.70 6.09 1.84
CA GLU A 61 5.10 6.40 2.11
C GLU A 61 5.88 5.15 2.52
N VAL A 62 7.08 4.98 1.97
CA VAL A 62 8.01 3.93 2.39
C VAL A 62 8.60 4.27 3.75
N VAL A 63 8.23 3.53 4.79
CA VAL A 63 8.76 3.71 6.16
C VAL A 63 9.92 2.75 6.45
N SER A 64 10.00 1.62 5.74
CA SER A 64 11.11 0.69 5.85
C SER A 64 11.34 -0.09 4.55
N CYS A 65 12.59 -0.44 4.27
CA CYS A 65 12.95 -1.32 3.16
C CYS A 65 14.20 -2.13 3.52
N GLN A 66 14.03 -3.44 3.72
CA GLN A 66 15.09 -4.36 4.13
C GLN A 66 15.25 -5.49 3.11
N ARG A 67 16.49 -5.92 2.84
CA ARG A 67 16.76 -7.09 1.99
C ARG A 67 16.22 -8.35 2.70
N ALA A 68 15.47 -9.18 1.98
CA ALA A 68 14.93 -10.45 2.47
C ALA A 68 15.14 -11.53 1.40
N GLY A 69 16.27 -12.23 1.48
CA GLY A 69 16.71 -13.17 0.45
C GLY A 69 16.94 -12.49 -0.90
N GLN A 70 16.22 -12.95 -1.93
CA GLN A 70 16.29 -12.40 -3.30
C GLN A 70 15.36 -11.19 -3.52
N ALA A 71 14.61 -10.77 -2.50
CA ALA A 71 13.66 -9.66 -2.59
C ALA A 71 13.91 -8.62 -1.49
N TYR A 72 13.03 -7.61 -1.42
CA TYR A 72 12.99 -6.60 -0.37
C TYR A 72 11.66 -6.67 0.36
N ARG A 73 11.72 -6.68 1.69
CA ARG A 73 10.57 -6.49 2.58
C ARG A 73 10.41 -5.00 2.82
N ILE A 74 9.24 -4.47 2.48
CA ILE A 74 8.96 -3.04 2.51
C ILE A 74 7.76 -2.79 3.42
N GLY A 75 7.91 -1.85 4.34
CA GLY A 75 6.80 -1.29 5.11
C GLY A 75 6.33 0.01 4.46
N LEU A 76 5.03 0.11 4.21
CA LEU A 76 4.38 1.28 3.65
C LEU A 76 3.37 1.84 4.65
N ARG A 77 3.34 3.18 4.80
CA ARG A 77 2.34 3.91 5.58
C ARG A 77 1.37 4.61 4.65
N THR A 78 0.07 4.36 4.78
CA THR A 78 -0.97 4.88 3.87
C THR A 78 -1.52 6.24 4.26
N TYR A 79 -1.38 6.64 5.53
CA TYR A 79 -1.66 8.00 6.00
C TYR A 79 -0.88 8.30 7.28
N SER A 80 -0.59 9.57 7.52
CA SER A 80 0.19 10.02 8.68
C SER A 80 -0.67 10.45 9.86
N ASN A 81 -1.91 10.89 9.61
CA ASN A 81 -2.84 11.31 10.66
C ASN A 81 -4.31 11.07 10.26
N LEU A 82 -5.21 11.04 11.25
CA LEU A 82 -6.65 10.81 11.04
C LEU A 82 -7.35 11.92 10.24
N ARG A 83 -6.77 13.12 10.11
CA ARG A 83 -7.38 14.18 9.29
C ARG A 83 -7.31 13.83 7.80
N GLU A 84 -6.32 13.05 7.37
CA GLU A 84 -6.21 12.52 6.01
C GLU A 84 -7.35 11.53 5.67
N LEU A 85 -7.97 10.88 6.67
CA LEU A 85 -9.17 10.03 6.51
C LEU A 85 -10.48 10.85 6.37
N VAL A 86 -10.53 12.01 7.03
CA VAL A 86 -11.74 12.81 7.19
C VAL A 86 -11.84 13.89 6.11
N GLY A 87 -10.72 14.47 5.68
CA GLY A 87 -10.67 15.69 4.87
C GLY A 87 -10.56 15.53 3.36
N ASP A 88 -10.21 14.35 2.84
CA ASP A 88 -9.91 14.20 1.41
C ASP A 88 -11.03 13.46 0.67
N THR A 89 -11.89 14.23 -0.02
CA THR A 89 -12.97 13.72 -0.87
C THR A 89 -12.46 12.90 -2.07
N ASP A 90 -11.18 13.00 -2.43
CA ASP A 90 -10.60 12.21 -3.53
C ASP A 90 -9.97 10.88 -3.06
N GLN A 91 -9.81 10.66 -1.75
CA GLN A 91 -9.19 9.45 -1.17
C GLN A 91 -10.18 8.52 -0.47
N HIS A 92 -11.35 8.28 -1.10
CA HIS A 92 -12.35 7.30 -0.64
C HIS A 92 -11.75 5.93 -0.28
N GLN A 93 -10.65 5.55 -0.93
CA GLN A 93 -9.98 4.26 -0.78
C GLN A 93 -9.37 4.03 0.60
N ILE A 94 -8.91 5.09 1.27
CA ILE A 94 -8.37 4.97 2.63
C ILE A 94 -9.48 4.61 3.61
N ARG A 95 -10.70 5.14 3.42
CA ARG A 95 -11.88 4.76 4.21
C ARG A 95 -12.23 3.29 4.02
N TYR A 96 -12.12 2.76 2.81
CA TYR A 96 -12.27 1.32 2.56
C TYR A 96 -11.18 0.51 3.27
N LEU A 97 -9.91 0.91 3.19
CA LEU A 97 -8.82 0.22 3.89
C LEU A 97 -9.04 0.17 5.41
N ALA A 98 -9.46 1.28 6.01
CA ALA A 98 -9.79 1.34 7.43
C ALA A 98 -11.05 0.51 7.78
N GLY A 99 -12.08 0.51 6.92
CA GLY A 99 -13.32 -0.24 7.11
C GLY A 99 -13.20 -1.76 6.89
N MET A 100 -12.12 -2.24 6.28
CA MET A 100 -11.89 -3.66 6.00
C MET A 100 -11.28 -4.44 7.19
N GLU A 101 -10.96 -3.79 8.31
CA GLU A 101 -10.41 -4.44 9.52
C GLU A 101 -11.25 -5.63 10.03
N PRO A 102 -12.60 -5.57 10.12
CA PRO A 102 -13.40 -6.67 10.67
C PRO A 102 -13.51 -7.89 9.77
N LEU A 103 -13.28 -7.73 8.45
CA LEU A 103 -13.50 -8.78 7.45
C LEU A 103 -12.33 -9.76 7.33
N LEU A 104 -11.24 -9.53 8.06
CA LEU A 104 -10.03 -10.35 8.02
C LEU A 104 -9.77 -11.13 9.30
N GLY A 105 -10.29 -10.65 10.43
CA GLY A 105 -10.25 -11.38 11.70
C GLY A 105 -11.12 -12.64 11.69
N THR A 106 -12.02 -12.79 10.71
CA THR A 106 -12.94 -13.92 10.57
C THR A 106 -12.50 -14.96 9.54
N ALA A 107 -11.44 -14.71 8.77
CA ALA A 107 -10.93 -15.66 7.78
C ALA A 107 -9.98 -16.73 8.36
N GLY A 108 -9.77 -16.75 9.68
CA GLY A 108 -8.85 -17.67 10.37
C GLY A 108 -9.34 -18.21 11.72
N SER A 109 -10.65 -18.14 11.99
CA SER A 109 -11.25 -18.75 13.18
C SER A 109 -12.41 -19.67 12.81
N ARG A 110 -12.11 -20.77 12.11
CA ARG A 110 -12.88 -22.01 12.15
C ARG A 110 -11.93 -23.19 11.96
#